data_AF-A0A7W1YPY5-F1
#
_entry.id   AF-A0A7W1YPY5-F1
#
_cell.length_a   1.000
_cell.length_b   1.000
_cell.length_c   1.000
_cell.angle_alpha   90.00
_cell.angle_beta   90.00
_cell.angle_gamma   90.00
#
_symmetry.space_group_name_H-M   'P 1'
#
loop_
_entity.id
_entity.type
_entity.pdbx_description
1 polymer ?
#
loop_
_entity_poly.entity_id
_entity_poly.type
_entity_poly.pdbx_seq_one_letter_code
_entity_poly.pdbx_strand_id
1 'polypeptide(L)'
;MKTIETTITVLPNGSIQLPPRSDLAIGEHRAVLVVEEQAVPTLTTERDRVTAALRAAGLLAEPTPEMQQLAAASTLTLEEARAILDRTGGQPLSELILEMRGPKE
;
A
#
# COMPACT_ATOMS: atom_id res chain seq x y z
N MET A 1 -18.37 -20.98 -30.72
CA MET A 1 -17.91 -21.16 -29.33
C MET A 1 -18.34 -19.93 -28.55
N LYS A 2 -19.20 -20.07 -27.53
CA LYS A 2 -19.73 -18.91 -26.78
C LYS A 2 -18.91 -18.77 -25.50
N THR A 3 -18.21 -17.65 -25.34
CA THR A 3 -17.53 -17.31 -24.08
C THR A 3 -18.55 -16.73 -23.11
N ILE A 4 -18.57 -17.21 -21.87
CA ILE A 4 -19.47 -16.74 -20.82
C ILE A 4 -18.59 -16.26 -19.68
N GLU A 5 -18.64 -14.97 -19.38
CA GLU A 5 -17.99 -14.40 -18.21
C GLU A 5 -18.87 -14.62 -16.98
N THR A 6 -18.26 -15.12 -15.90
CA THR A 6 -18.94 -15.37 -14.65
C THR A 6 -18.02 -15.07 -13.48
N THR A 7 -18.58 -14.48 -12.43
CA THR A 7 -17.93 -14.47 -11.13
C THR A 7 -18.01 -15.87 -10.54
N ILE A 8 -16.87 -16.39 -10.10
CA ILE A 8 -16.76 -17.66 -9.38
C ILE A 8 -16.31 -17.36 -7.95
N THR A 9 -16.69 -18.22 -7.01
CA THR A 9 -16.20 -18.10 -5.63
C THR A 9 -15.13 -19.16 -5.40
N VAL A 10 -13.94 -18.73 -4.98
CA VAL A 10 -12.86 -19.63 -4.52
C VAL A 10 -12.98 -19.74 -3.01
N LEU A 11 -13.25 -20.95 -2.51
CA LEU A 11 -13.39 -21.23 -1.08
C LEU A 11 -12.00 -21.38 -0.43
N PRO A 12 -11.88 -21.20 0.91
CA PRO A 12 -10.60 -21.30 1.62
C PRO A 12 -9.88 -22.65 1.50
N ASN A 13 -10.61 -23.72 1.18
CA ASN A 13 -10.05 -25.06 0.94
C ASN A 13 -9.59 -25.27 -0.51
N GLY A 14 -9.60 -24.23 -1.34
CA GLY A 14 -9.22 -24.27 -2.76
C GLY A 14 -10.30 -24.80 -3.70
N SER A 15 -11.49 -25.15 -3.19
CA SER A 15 -12.60 -25.56 -4.06
C SER A 15 -13.26 -24.34 -4.73
N ILE A 16 -13.79 -24.55 -5.93
CA ILE A 16 -14.42 -23.52 -6.75
C ILE A 16 -15.92 -23.76 -6.82
N GLN A 17 -16.70 -22.76 -6.46
CA GLN A 17 -18.15 -22.77 -6.63
C GLN A 17 -18.54 -21.99 -7.88
N LEU A 18 -19.15 -22.71 -8.83
CA LEU A 18 -19.78 -22.12 -10.01
C LEU A 18 -21.25 -21.82 -9.69
N PRO A 19 -21.76 -20.63 -10.04
CA PRO A 19 -23.19 -20.37 -9.92
C PRO A 19 -24.00 -21.27 -10.87
N PRO A 20 -25.21 -21.71 -10.49
CA PRO A 20 -26.06 -22.52 -11.35
C PRO A 20 -26.44 -21.77 -12.63
N ARG A 21 -26.47 -22.49 -13.75
CA ARG A 21 -26.71 -21.92 -15.09
C ARG A 21 -27.94 -22.53 -15.72
N SER A 22 -29.02 -21.76 -15.76
CA SER A 22 -30.29 -22.13 -16.40
C SER A 22 -30.28 -21.91 -17.92
N ASP A 23 -29.26 -21.22 -18.45
CA ASP A 23 -29.09 -20.93 -19.87
C ASP A 23 -28.26 -21.97 -20.63
N LEU A 24 -27.73 -22.98 -19.92
CA LEU A 24 -27.04 -24.12 -20.52
C LEU A 24 -28.04 -25.22 -20.87
N ALA A 25 -27.99 -25.69 -22.12
CA ALA A 25 -28.74 -26.87 -22.53
C ALA A 25 -28.29 -28.09 -21.72
N ILE A 26 -29.20 -29.04 -21.47
CA ILE A 26 -28.85 -30.30 -20.81
C ILE A 26 -27.84 -31.06 -21.68
N GLY A 27 -26.68 -31.39 -21.12
CA GLY A 27 -25.60 -32.06 -21.84
C GLY A 27 -24.25 -31.91 -21.16
N GLU A 28 -23.20 -32.39 -21.82
CA GLU A 28 -21.82 -32.25 -21.36
C GLU A 28 -21.27 -30.88 -21.77
N HIS A 29 -20.66 -30.17 -20.80
CA HIS A 29 -20.05 -28.85 -21.01
C HIS A 29 -18.63 -28.84 -20.48
N ARG A 30 -17.73 -28.19 -21.22
CA ARG A 30 -16.34 -27.96 -20.80
C ARG A 30 -16.18 -26.53 -20.30
N ALA A 31 -15.84 -26.38 -19.02
CA ALA A 31 -15.45 -25.10 -18.44
C ALA A 31 -13.92 -24.90 -18.55
N VAL A 32 -13.49 -23.69 -18.90
CA VAL A 32 -12.08 -23.28 -18.89
C VAL A 32 -11.95 -22.12 -17.93
N LEU A 33 -11.16 -22.31 -16.87
CA LEU A 33 -10.81 -21.23 -15.96
C LEU A 33 -9.58 -20.51 -16.50
N VAL A 34 -9.71 -19.20 -16.73
CA VAL A 34 -8.58 -18.31 -17.01
C VAL A 34 -8.31 -17.54 -15.74
N VAL A 35 -7.19 -17.84 -15.08
CA VAL A 35 -6.71 -17.06 -13.93
C VAL A 35 -5.69 -16.07 -14.47
N GLU A 36 -6.04 -14.79 -14.44
CA GLU A 36 -5.06 -13.73 -14.59
C GLU A 36 -4.40 -13.52 -13.24
N GLU A 37 -3.10 -13.85 -13.15
CA GLU A 37 -2.31 -13.57 -11.95
C GLU A 37 -2.15 -12.06 -11.82
N GLN A 38 -3.04 -11.42 -11.06
CA GLN A 38 -2.81 -10.05 -10.60
C GLN A 38 -1.70 -10.12 -9.55
N ALA A 39 -0.50 -9.71 -9.95
CA ALA A 39 0.62 -9.53 -9.04
C ALA A 39 0.22 -8.54 -7.95
N VAL A 40 -0.20 -9.05 -6.79
CA VAL A 40 -0.26 -8.26 -5.57
C VAL A 40 1.19 -7.90 -5.27
N PRO A 41 1.58 -6.61 -5.20
CA PRO A 41 2.95 -6.25 -4.88
C PRO A 41 3.24 -6.80 -3.49
N THR A 42 4.04 -7.86 -3.44
CA THR A 42 4.56 -8.40 -2.19
C THR A 42 5.48 -7.35 -1.61
N LEU A 43 5.17 -6.89 -0.39
CA LEU A 43 6.05 -6.00 0.38
C LEU A 43 7.32 -6.78 0.69
N THR A 44 8.29 -6.71 -0.21
CA THR A 44 9.47 -7.57 -0.28
C THR A 44 10.51 -7.23 0.79
N THR A 45 10.41 -6.05 1.43
CA THR A 45 11.30 -5.65 2.51
C THR A 45 10.55 -5.35 3.81
N GLU A 46 11.25 -5.51 4.95
CA GLU A 46 10.74 -5.12 6.27
C GLU A 46 10.37 -3.62 6.30
N ARG A 47 11.15 -2.80 5.59
CA ARG A 47 10.88 -1.37 5.44
C ARG A 47 9.52 -1.13 4.78
N ASP A 48 9.18 -1.88 3.74
CA ASP A 48 7.90 -1.75 3.04
C ASP A 48 6.73 -2.18 3.93
N ARG A 49 6.92 -3.26 4.71
CA ARG A 49 5.94 -3.71 5.71
C ARG A 49 5.68 -2.66 6.79
N VAL A 50 6.73 -2.09 7.37
CA VAL A 50 6.62 -1.04 8.38
C VAL A 50 5.96 0.21 7.79
N THR A 51 6.37 0.61 6.58
CA THR A 51 5.79 1.77 5.88
C THR A 51 4.28 1.57 5.63
N ALA A 52 3.89 0.38 5.17
CA ALA A 52 2.48 0.04 4.97
C ALA A 52 1.69 0.03 6.27
N ALA A 53 2.24 -0.52 7.36
CA ALA A 53 1.61 -0.52 8.68
C ALA A 53 1.41 0.90 9.23
N LEU A 54 2.42 1.77 9.11
CA LEU A 54 2.32 3.17 9.54
C LEU A 54 1.31 3.96 8.70
N ARG A 55 1.24 3.72 7.38
CA ARG A 55 0.24 4.34 6.51
C ARG A 55 -1.18 3.87 6.86
N ALA A 56 -1.37 2.56 7.08
CA ALA A 56 -2.65 2.01 7.49
C ALA A 56 -3.12 2.54 8.86
N ALA A 57 -2.19 2.83 9.77
CA ALA A 57 -2.47 3.45 11.06
C ALA A 57 -2.70 4.97 10.99
N GLY A 58 -2.57 5.60 9.81
CA GLY A 58 -2.64 7.05 9.65
C GLY A 58 -1.48 7.81 10.31
N LEU A 59 -0.40 7.12 10.66
CA LEU A 59 0.78 7.68 11.31
C LEU A 59 1.86 8.14 10.32
N LEU A 60 1.74 7.74 9.05
CA LEU A 60 2.59 8.20 7.97
C LEU A 60 1.83 9.25 7.15
N ALA A 61 2.28 10.50 7.24
CA ALA A 61 1.76 11.60 6.43
C ALA A 61 2.50 11.67 5.09
N GLU A 62 1.75 11.81 4.00
CA GLU A 62 2.32 12.13 2.69
C GLU A 62 2.58 13.65 2.62
N PRO A 63 3.71 14.09 2.02
CA PRO A 63 4.03 15.52 1.91
C PRO A 63 3.01 16.24 1.01
N THR A 64 2.47 17.36 1.49
CA THR A 64 1.51 18.18 0.71
C THR A 64 2.18 18.82 -0.52
N PRO A 65 1.40 19.27 -1.52
CA PRO A 65 1.95 20.01 -2.64
C PRO A 65 2.76 21.25 -2.22
N GLU A 66 2.34 21.99 -1.19
CA GLU A 66 3.13 23.12 -0.69
C GLU A 66 4.45 22.67 -0.07
N MET A 67 4.45 21.56 0.68
CA MET A 67 5.67 21.00 1.26
C MET A 67 6.66 20.56 0.17
N GLN A 68 6.16 19.96 -0.92
CA GLN A 68 6.98 19.56 -2.05
C GLN A 68 7.58 20.78 -2.78
N GLN A 69 6.79 21.85 -2.97
CA GLN A 69 7.28 23.09 -3.55
C GLN A 69 8.33 23.77 -2.69
N LEU A 70 8.13 23.80 -1.36
CA LEU A 70 9.11 24.32 -0.42
C LEU A 70 10.42 23.51 -0.45
N ALA A 71 10.31 22.19 -0.49
CA ALA A 71 11.46 21.31 -0.62
C ALA A 71 12.21 21.53 -1.93
N ALA A 72 11.51 21.73 -3.05
CA ALA A 72 12.11 22.01 -4.35
C ALA A 72 12.77 23.41 -4.42
N ALA A 73 12.25 24.38 -3.67
CA ALA A 73 12.84 25.71 -3.53
C ALA A 73 14.00 25.76 -2.52
N SER A 74 14.23 24.68 -1.76
CA SER A 74 15.30 24.59 -0.79
C SER A 74 16.67 24.51 -1.48
N THR A 75 17.62 25.30 -0.98
CA THR A 75 19.03 25.20 -1.40
C THR A 75 19.80 24.15 -0.60
N LEU A 76 19.17 23.56 0.42
CA LEU A 76 19.77 22.53 1.27
C LEU A 76 19.87 21.21 0.49
N THR A 77 21.08 20.66 0.39
CA THR A 77 21.28 19.35 -0.22
C THR A 77 20.78 18.22 0.69
N LEU A 78 20.53 17.05 0.10
CA LEU A 78 20.12 15.87 0.86
C LEU A 78 21.20 15.43 1.87
N GLU A 79 22.47 15.57 1.51
CA GLU A 79 23.60 15.23 2.37
C GLU A 79 23.70 16.17 3.58
N GLU A 80 23.53 17.48 3.36
CA GLU A 80 23.50 18.45 4.45
C GLU A 80 22.30 18.24 5.37
N ALA A 81 21.12 17.96 4.80
CA ALA A 81 19.94 17.60 5.59
C ALA A 81 20.22 16.36 6.45
N ARG A 82 20.88 15.35 5.88
CA ARG A 82 21.26 14.13 6.60
C ARG A 82 22.26 14.42 7.72
N ALA A 83 23.29 15.22 7.45
CA ALA A 83 24.29 15.61 8.43
C ALA A 83 23.71 16.42 9.61
N ILE A 84 22.68 17.23 9.35
CA ILE A 84 21.94 17.96 10.38
C ILE A 84 21.13 16.99 11.25
N LEU A 85 20.42 16.04 10.62
CA LEU A 85 19.57 15.07 11.32
C LEU A 85 20.36 14.01 12.09
N ASP A 86 21.53 13.61 11.57
CA ASP A 86 22.42 12.64 12.21
C ASP A 86 23.30 13.29 13.30
N ARG A 87 23.22 14.62 13.49
CA ARG A 87 24.01 15.33 14.49
C ARG A 87 23.66 14.82 15.89
N THR A 88 24.63 14.17 16.54
CA THR A 88 24.53 13.63 17.92
C THR A 88 24.71 14.69 19.01
N GLY A 89 24.90 15.95 18.65
CA GLY A 89 25.04 17.09 19.57
C GLY A 89 24.04 18.21 19.25
N GLY A 90 23.11 18.45 20.16
CA GLY A 90 22.00 19.39 20.00
C GLY A 90 20.69 18.78 20.50
N GLN A 91 19.63 19.59 20.57
CA GLN A 91 18.31 19.09 20.91
C GLN A 91 17.83 18.13 19.80
N PRO A 92 17.51 16.86 20.12
CA PRO A 92 17.09 15.90 19.11
C PRO A 92 15.79 16.36 18.45
N LEU A 93 15.61 16.00 17.18
CA LEU A 93 14.41 16.38 16.41
C LEU A 93 13.12 15.98 17.15
N SER A 94 13.13 14.87 17.89
CA SER A 94 12.03 14.43 18.73
C SER A 94 11.64 15.43 19.82
N GLU A 95 12.62 16.07 20.46
CA GLU A 95 12.38 17.10 21.49
C GLU A 95 11.87 18.39 20.87
N LEU A 96 12.43 18.79 19.72
CA LEU A 96 11.99 19.96 18.97
C LEU A 96 10.52 19.82 18.52
N ILE A 97 10.15 18.63 18.03
CA ILE A 97 8.76 18.32 17.64
C ILE A 97 7.85 18.32 18.88
N LEU A 98 8.30 17.81 20.02
CA LEU A 98 7.50 17.83 21.27
C LEU A 98 7.25 19.26 21.76
N GLU A 99 8.24 20.15 21.66
CA GLU A 99 8.09 21.57 21.99
C GLU A 99 7.13 22.28 21.03
N MET A 100 7.26 22.03 19.72
CA MET A 100 6.39 22.61 18.70
C MET A 100 4.94 22.11 18.78
N ARG A 101 4.73 20.88 19.26
CA ARG A 101 3.40 20.27 19.41
C ARG A 101 2.54 20.95 20.48
N GLY A 102 3.15 21.75 21.37
CA GLY A 102 2.48 22.32 22.53
C GLY A 102 2.04 21.24 23.55
N PRO A 103 1.56 21.65 24.73
CA PRO A 103 1.13 20.72 25.76
C PRO A 103 0.02 19.79 25.24
N LYS A 104 0.14 18.49 25.55
CA LYS A 104 -0.98 17.54 25.42
C LYS A 104 -2.04 17.94 26.43
N GLU A 105 -3.17 18.47 25.98
CA GLU A 105 -4.43 18.39 26.73
C GLU A 105 -4.84 16.93 26.94
#